data_AF-A0A452YVB6-F1
#
_entry.id   AF-A0A452YVB6-F1
#
_cell.length_a   1.000
_cell.length_b   1.000
_cell.length_c   1.000
_cell.angle_alpha   90.00
_cell.angle_beta   90.00
_cell.angle_gamma   90.00
#
_symmetry.space_group_name_H-M   'P 1'
#
loop_
_entity.id
_entity.type
_entity.pdbx_description
1 polymer ?
#
loop_
_entity_poly.entity_id
_entity_poly.type
_entity_poly.pdbx_seq_one_letter_code
_entity_poly.pdbx_strand_id
1 'polypeptide(L)'
;MLYGLIHARYILTSKGLAAMLEKFKNYDFGRCPRVYCCGQPCLPAGQSDIPRSSTVKVFCPKCEDLHYPRSKYQAKTLMEHTLVRHSLISS
;
A
#
# COMPACT_ATOMS: atom_id res chain seq x y z
N MET A 1 -15.85 9.73 -7.08
CA MET A 1 -15.43 9.39 -5.69
C MET A 1 -16.23 8.23 -5.07
N LEU A 2 -17.08 7.49 -5.81
CA LEU A 2 -17.75 6.29 -5.30
C LEU A 2 -16.87 5.01 -5.38
N TYR A 3 -16.06 4.88 -6.43
CA TYR A 3 -15.27 3.67 -6.69
C TYR A 3 -14.25 3.38 -5.57
N GLY A 4 -13.59 4.42 -5.05
CA GLY A 4 -12.61 4.28 -3.98
C GLY A 4 -13.17 3.72 -2.67
N LEU A 5 -14.42 4.05 -2.30
CA LEU A 5 -15.05 3.55 -1.06
C LEU A 5 -15.52 2.10 -1.17
N ILE A 6 -15.98 1.69 -2.36
CA ILE A 6 -16.35 0.30 -2.63
C ILE A 6 -15.09 -0.56 -2.71
N HIS A 7 -14.06 -0.05 -3.40
CA HIS A 7 -12.77 -0.70 -3.54
C HIS A 7 -12.06 -0.86 -2.18
N ALA A 8 -12.17 0.14 -1.30
CA ALA A 8 -11.78 0.08 0.10
C ALA A 8 -12.38 -1.11 0.86
N ARG A 9 -13.69 -1.40 0.69
CA ARG A 9 -14.29 -2.60 1.28
C ARG A 9 -13.84 -3.88 0.58
N TYR A 10 -13.63 -3.85 -0.73
CA TYR A 10 -13.21 -5.01 -1.51
C TYR A 10 -11.83 -5.53 -1.08
N ILE A 11 -10.86 -4.65 -0.84
CA ILE A 11 -9.51 -5.05 -0.41
C ILE A 11 -9.46 -5.74 0.96
N LEU A 12 -10.46 -5.52 1.82
CA LEU A 12 -10.62 -6.19 3.10
C LEU A 12 -11.24 -7.60 2.97
N THR A 13 -11.83 -7.92 1.82
CA THR A 13 -12.34 -9.28 1.56
C THR A 13 -11.19 -10.23 1.21
N SER A 14 -11.36 -11.54 1.46
CA SER A 14 -10.35 -12.55 1.13
C SER A 14 -9.95 -12.55 -0.36
N LYS A 15 -10.89 -12.25 -1.26
CA LYS A 15 -10.62 -12.12 -2.71
C LYS A 15 -9.77 -10.88 -3.02
N GLY A 16 -10.10 -9.73 -2.42
CA GLY A 16 -9.31 -8.51 -2.59
C GLY A 16 -7.92 -8.62 -1.98
N LEU A 17 -7.78 -9.31 -0.84
CA LEU A 17 -6.49 -9.59 -0.22
C LEU A 17 -5.62 -10.50 -1.11
N ALA A 18 -6.21 -11.54 -1.71
CA ALA A 18 -5.50 -12.40 -2.66
C ALA A 18 -5.00 -11.60 -3.87
N ALA A 19 -5.85 -10.75 -4.46
CA ALA A 19 -5.45 -9.87 -5.56
C ALA A 19 -4.37 -8.85 -5.15
N MET A 20 -4.43 -8.31 -3.93
CA MET A 20 -3.35 -7.47 -3.37
C MET A 20 -2.06 -8.25 -3.19
N LEU A 21 -2.12 -9.50 -2.72
CA LEU A 21 -0.96 -10.35 -2.55
C LEU A 21 -0.30 -10.69 -3.89
N GLU A 22 -1.10 -10.95 -4.93
CA GLU A 22 -0.59 -11.16 -6.29
C GLU A 22 0.13 -9.91 -6.81
N LYS A 23 -0.45 -8.72 -6.61
CA LYS A 23 0.21 -7.44 -6.97
C LYS A 23 1.49 -7.20 -6.17
N PHE A 24 1.51 -7.59 -4.89
CA PHE A 24 2.69 -7.51 -4.04
C PHE A 24 3.81 -8.40 -4.55
N LYS A 25 3.50 -9.64 -4.95
CA LYS A 25 4.46 -10.57 -5.57
C LYS A 25 4.97 -10.07 -6.93
N ASN A 26 4.12 -9.38 -7.69
CA ASN A 26 4.47 -8.80 -8.99
C ASN A 26 5.21 -7.45 -8.92
N TYR A 27 5.56 -6.95 -7.71
CA TYR A 27 6.24 -5.68 -7.52
C TYR A 27 5.46 -4.44 -8.01
N ASP A 28 4.13 -4.56 -8.14
CA ASP A 28 3.27 -3.50 -8.68
C ASP A 28 3.28 -2.24 -7.78
N PHE A 29 3.33 -2.45 -6.46
CA PHE A 29 3.46 -1.41 -5.45
C PHE A 29 4.88 -0.85 -5.28
N GLY A 30 5.87 -1.50 -5.92
CA GLY A 30 7.25 -1.07 -5.91
C GLY A 30 8.13 -1.83 -4.93
N ARG A 31 9.37 -1.36 -4.84
CA ARG A 31 10.46 -1.98 -4.08
C ARG A 31 10.99 -1.02 -3.06
N CYS A 32 11.52 -1.56 -1.97
CA CYS A 32 12.20 -0.77 -0.96
C CYS A 32 13.35 0.02 -1.61
N PRO A 33 13.48 1.34 -1.36
CA PRO A 33 14.60 2.13 -1.88
C PRO A 33 15.94 1.73 -1.27
N ARG A 34 15.94 1.04 -0.13
CA ARG A 34 17.14 0.65 0.60
C ARG A 34 17.83 -0.55 -0.06
N VAL A 35 19.11 -0.40 -0.37
CA VAL A 35 19.92 -1.43 -1.05
C VAL A 35 20.00 -2.72 -0.23
N TYR A 36 20.16 -2.59 1.09
CA TYR A 36 20.18 -3.72 2.04
C TYR A 36 18.86 -4.52 2.08
N CYS A 37 17.76 -3.94 1.61
CA CYS A 37 16.51 -4.67 1.52
C CYS A 37 16.43 -5.59 0.30
N CYS A 38 17.45 -5.60 -0.58
CA CYS A 38 17.51 -6.39 -1.82
C CYS A 38 16.29 -6.21 -2.73
N GLY A 39 15.69 -5.01 -2.73
CA GLY A 39 14.49 -4.75 -3.52
C GLY A 39 13.23 -5.47 -3.02
N GLN A 40 13.14 -5.76 -1.72
CA GLN A 40 11.94 -6.32 -1.07
C GLN A 40 10.65 -5.62 -1.57
N PRO A 41 9.62 -6.39 -1.97
CA PRO A 41 8.32 -5.81 -2.30
C PRO A 41 7.72 -5.10 -1.08
N CYS A 42 7.14 -3.93 -1.31
CA CYS A 42 6.57 -3.07 -0.27
C CYS A 42 5.06 -2.95 -0.42
N LEU A 43 4.37 -2.60 0.66
CA LEU A 43 2.91 -2.40 0.64
C LEU A 43 2.54 -0.91 0.75
N PRO A 44 1.45 -0.46 0.11
CA PRO A 44 0.84 0.85 0.41
C PRO A 44 0.50 0.98 1.89
N ALA A 45 0.88 2.10 2.49
CA ALA A 45 0.42 2.51 3.80
C ALA A 45 0.18 4.02 3.84
N GLY A 46 -1.02 4.43 4.25
CA GLY A 46 -1.35 5.84 4.51
C GLY A 46 -1.23 6.17 5.99
N GLN A 47 -0.82 7.40 6.28
CA GLN A 47 -0.86 7.97 7.64
C GLN A 47 -2.23 8.58 7.99
N SER A 48 -3.16 8.66 7.04
CA SER A 48 -4.45 9.32 7.26
C SER A 48 -5.54 8.67 6.42
N ASP A 49 -6.72 8.52 7.01
CA ASP A 49 -7.96 8.06 6.37
C ASP A 49 -8.64 9.14 5.52
N ILE A 50 -8.11 10.38 5.55
CA ILE A 50 -8.63 11.52 4.81
C ILE A 50 -7.97 11.60 3.43
N PRO A 51 -8.70 11.35 2.33
CA PRO A 51 -8.17 11.53 0.98
C PRO A 51 -7.72 12.97 0.77
N ARG A 52 -6.54 13.18 0.15
CA ARG A 52 -5.83 14.46 -0.07
C ARG A 52 -5.13 15.09 1.15
N SER A 53 -5.24 14.52 2.36
CA SER A 53 -4.58 15.11 3.55
C SER A 53 -3.10 14.69 3.68
N SER A 54 -2.76 13.47 3.27
CA SER A 54 -1.40 12.92 3.37
C SER A 54 -0.96 12.20 2.09
N THR A 55 0.34 12.24 1.79
CA THR A 55 0.92 11.46 0.69
C THR A 55 1.04 9.99 1.12
N VAL A 56 0.57 9.07 0.28
CA VAL A 56 0.68 7.63 0.57
C VAL A 56 2.14 7.21 0.55
N LYS A 57 2.56 6.48 1.57
CA LYS A 57 3.92 5.94 1.71
C LYS A 57 3.89 4.44 1.42
N VAL A 58 5.06 3.87 1.18
CA VAL A 58 5.25 2.43 1.03
C VAL A 58 5.93 1.89 2.29
N PHE A 59 5.34 0.88 2.89
CA PHE A 59 5.88 0.17 4.04
C PHE A 59 6.72 -1.02 3.57
N CYS A 60 7.95 -1.10 4.06
CA CYS A 60 8.82 -2.25 3.81
C CYS A 60 8.80 -3.20 5.01
N PRO A 61 8.37 -4.47 4.84
CA PRO A 61 8.35 -5.43 5.95
C PRO A 61 9.75 -5.91 6.39
N LYS A 62 10.80 -5.63 5.60
CA LYS A 62 12.17 -6.04 5.93
C LYS A 62 12.91 -5.06 6.83
N CYS A 63 12.67 -3.75 6.65
CA CYS A 63 13.26 -2.72 7.50
C CYS A 63 12.24 -2.01 8.39
N GLU A 64 10.98 -2.47 8.34
CA GLU A 64 9.84 -1.98 9.15
C GLU A 64 9.66 -0.46 9.10
N ASP A 65 9.98 0.14 7.95
CA ASP A 65 10.03 1.59 7.77
C ASP A 65 9.14 2.06 6.60
N LEU A 66 8.69 3.31 6.69
CA LEU A 66 7.81 3.96 5.71
C LEU A 66 8.63 4.86 4.78
N HIS A 67 8.63 4.52 3.50
CA HIS A 67 9.36 5.25 2.48
C HIS A 67 8.42 5.97 1.50
N TYR A 68 8.93 7.01 0.85
CA TYR A 68 8.19 7.67 -0.22
C TYR A 68 8.28 6.85 -1.52
N PRO A 69 7.16 6.64 -2.24
CA PRO A 69 7.20 5.95 -3.52
C PRO A 69 8.06 6.72 -4.52
N ARG A 70 8.94 6.03 -5.25
CA ARG A 70 9.81 6.67 -6.26
C ARG A 70 9.04 7.25 -7.46
N SER A 71 7.84 6.75 -7.73
CA SER A 71 7.08 7.08 -8.94
C SER A 71 5.72 7.69 -8.62
N LYS A 72 5.42 8.85 -9.23
CA LYS A 72 4.11 9.53 -9.11
C LYS A 72 2.93 8.66 -9.59
N TYR A 73 3.18 7.70 -10.48
CA TYR A 73 2.17 6.76 -10.98
C TYR A 73 1.77 5.73 -9.91
N GLN A 74 2.74 5.28 -9.12
CA GLN A 74 2.52 4.36 -7.99
C GLN A 74 1.66 5.04 -6.92
N ALA A 75 1.91 6.32 -6.63
CA ALA A 75 1.10 7.09 -5.69
C ALA A 75 -0.39 7.14 -6.04
N LYS A 76 -0.77 7.13 -7.34
CA LYS A 76 -2.19 7.10 -7.75
C LYS A 76 -2.86 5.77 -7.42
N THR A 77 -2.20 4.65 -7.73
CA THR A 77 -2.70 3.32 -7.34
C THR A 77 -2.76 3.17 -5.82
N LEU A 78 -1.79 3.71 -5.08
CA LEU A 78 -1.75 3.58 -3.62
C LEU A 78 -2.83 4.46 -2.94
N MET A 79 -3.23 5.58 -3.55
CA MET A 79 -4.30 6.47 -3.05
C MET A 79 -5.70 5.83 -3.10
N GLU A 80 -5.95 4.90 -4.02
CA GLU A 80 -7.21 4.13 -4.06
C GLU A 80 -7.19 2.88 -3.16
N HIS A 81 -6.02 2.54 -2.60
CA HIS A 81 -5.76 1.30 -1.85
C HIS A 81 -5.28 1.55 -0.40
N THR A 82 -5.42 2.79 0.10
CA THR A 82 -4.97 3.16 1.45
C THR A 82 -5.98 2.67 2.49
N LEU A 83 -5.77 1.44 3.00
CA LEU A 83 -6.57 0.90 4.11
C LEU A 83 -5.82 -0.13 4.96
N VAL A 84 -4.52 -0.29 4.76
CA VAL A 84 -3.76 -1.38 5.39
C VAL A 84 -3.32 -1.02 6.82
N ARG A 85 -3.46 0.23 7.28
CA ARG A 85 -3.08 0.60 8.65
C ARG A 85 -4.12 0.29 9.72
N HIS A 86 -5.41 0.26 9.41
CA HIS A 86 -6.43 0.10 10.46
C HIS A 86 -6.84 -1.36 10.71
N SER A 87 -6.55 -2.30 9.80
CA SER A 87 -6.97 -3.70 9.95
C SER A 87 -5.85 -4.70 10.25
N LEU A 88 -4.57 -4.33 10.12
CA LEU A 88 -3.44 -5.26 10.38
C LEU A 88 -2.64 -4.94 11.67
N ILE A 89 -2.97 -3.87 12.40
CA ILE A 89 -2.23 -3.44 13.61
C ILE A 89 -3.13 -3.54 14.87
N SER A 90 -4.31 -4.15 14.77
CA SER A 90 -5.27 -4.25 15.89
C SER A 90 -5.71 -5.69 16.20
N SER A 91 -4.89 -6.70 15.91
CA SER A 91 -5.07 -8.07 16.41
C SER A 91 -3.73 -8.73 16.71
#